data_AF-A0A7V3CWE8-F1
#
_entry.id   AF-A0A7V3CWE8-F1
#
_cell.length_a   1.000
_cell.length_b   1.000
_cell.length_c   1.000
_cell.angle_alpha   90.00
_cell.angle_beta   90.00
_cell.angle_gamma   90.00
#
_symmetry.space_group_name_H-M   'P 1'
#
loop_
_entity.id
_entity.type
_entity.pdbx_description
1 polymer ?
#
loop_
_entity_poly.entity_id
_entity_poly.type
_entity_poly.pdbx_seq_one_letter_code
_entity_poly.pdbx_strand_id
1 'polypeptide(L)'
;KFNAGDYFEFYAEKNYTNENYREIVPYNTNYKNYITNYTDSSYYWLTIATTNSLRAKVQNSNPVSSDTIKSNLKKIHLESDVRLWYYDAPEPRTQFPQQQEHKVWTWLLIGSSGSQSVNFVANDVKANTIIKIITRLISNAANINQNAHKHGISLNSTKIQDSILYNYKQTVNLTLNSNANELKEGTNTIRIFGMKSNASFHQSLIDWIDVDYERMNKAINDSIIITINDQIRNKLTNIEITNISPNQNIIIYKISPVIKKIDDFSYDQQKRKIVFSDSVSLGDKYLITKSDYIFKPKFLLKKNFINLSDQKRSADNIIISHRSLINSSIQYQKFIEEKYKIKTQLVFIDDIYDEFSFGYPYPESIKEFLKTAVNNWSGIKPSYLTLIGDATYDYRQTFSPVPSIRKKNLVPSYGMPVSDSWFTMFDDSIFAIPQMFVGRIPANNDDQLLLYLNKHKKYLERKEDVWNKNYLLFSGGDPTKSSELQQIKSVNDFILNEYISKAPIGGVGKHFYKTLEPLYNFSPYKPEEVKSS
;
A
#
# COMPACT_ATOMS: atom_id res chain seq x y z
N LYS A 1 7.05 -27.03 28.95
CA LYS A 1 7.13 -27.80 27.69
C LYS A 1 5.77 -27.73 27.04
N PHE A 2 5.69 -27.39 25.75
CA PHE A 2 4.45 -27.53 24.99
C PHE A 2 4.34 -29.00 24.55
N ASN A 3 3.20 -29.62 24.82
CA ASN A 3 2.84 -30.97 24.39
C ASN A 3 2.09 -30.93 23.05
N ALA A 4 1.88 -32.10 22.46
CA ALA A 4 1.00 -32.23 21.29
C ALA A 4 -0.43 -31.81 21.68
N GLY A 5 -0.93 -30.75 21.04
CA GLY A 5 -2.25 -30.17 21.32
C GLY A 5 -2.20 -28.84 22.09
N ASP A 6 -1.06 -28.49 22.68
CA ASP A 6 -0.90 -27.18 23.30
C ASP A 6 -0.85 -26.08 22.24
N TYR A 7 -1.47 -24.95 22.55
CA TYR A 7 -1.49 -23.79 21.69
C TYR A 7 -1.40 -22.51 22.54
N PHE A 8 -1.12 -21.39 21.88
CA PHE A 8 -1.37 -20.07 22.44
C PHE A 8 -2.38 -19.36 21.54
N GLU A 9 -3.33 -18.68 22.17
CA GLU A 9 -4.28 -17.81 21.49
C GLU A 9 -3.77 -16.36 21.57
N PHE A 10 -3.97 -15.61 20.50
CA PHE A 10 -3.70 -14.18 20.47
C PHE A 10 -4.72 -13.48 19.56
N TYR A 11 -4.96 -12.21 19.84
CA TYR A 11 -5.78 -11.38 18.99
C TYR A 11 -4.93 -10.76 17.88
N ALA A 12 -5.46 -10.79 16.66
CA ALA A 12 -4.88 -10.19 15.48
C ALA A 12 -5.95 -9.42 14.72
N GLU A 13 -5.56 -8.31 14.12
CA GLU A 13 -6.38 -7.50 13.23
C GLU A 13 -5.83 -7.55 11.81
N LYS A 14 -6.65 -7.21 10.83
CA LYS A 14 -6.15 -6.93 9.49
C LYS A 14 -5.26 -5.68 9.55
N ASN A 15 -4.42 -5.47 8.54
CA ASN A 15 -3.45 -4.38 8.45
C ASN A 15 -4.12 -3.05 8.10
N TYR A 16 -5.14 -2.68 8.87
CA TYR A 16 -5.72 -1.36 8.81
C TYR A 16 -4.66 -0.32 9.14
N THR A 17 -4.72 0.84 8.51
CA THR A 17 -3.87 1.95 8.92
C THR A 17 -4.31 2.41 10.32
N ASN A 18 -3.35 2.79 11.17
CA ASN A 18 -3.65 3.37 12.48
C ASN A 18 -4.23 4.80 12.37
N GLU A 19 -4.23 5.35 11.15
CA GLU A 19 -4.71 6.68 10.84
C GLU A 19 -6.21 6.67 10.60
N ASN A 20 -6.88 7.79 10.91
CA ASN A 20 -8.28 7.94 10.59
C ASN A 20 -8.45 8.16 9.07
N TYR A 21 -8.58 7.08 8.30
CA TYR A 21 -8.76 7.13 6.84
C TYR A 21 -9.98 7.93 6.37
N ARG A 22 -10.97 8.17 7.25
CA ARG A 22 -12.11 9.05 6.94
C ARG A 22 -11.74 10.53 6.92
N GLU A 23 -10.60 10.92 7.49
CA GLU A 23 -10.10 12.28 7.42
C GLU A 23 -9.61 12.63 6.00
N ILE A 24 -9.89 13.84 5.55
CA ILE A 24 -9.35 14.35 4.29
C ILE A 24 -8.01 14.98 4.61
N VAL A 25 -6.98 14.54 3.90
CA VAL A 25 -5.62 15.03 4.13
C VAL A 25 -5.40 16.36 3.38
N PRO A 26 -4.57 17.28 3.91
CA PRO A 26 -4.20 18.50 3.19
C PRO A 26 -3.46 18.21 1.89
N TYR A 27 -3.39 19.21 1.01
CA TYR A 27 -2.54 19.18 -0.17
C TYR A 27 -1.07 18.91 0.20
N ASN A 28 -0.34 18.15 -0.64
CA ASN A 28 1.05 17.72 -0.43
C ASN A 28 1.29 16.72 0.72
N THR A 29 0.24 16.05 1.21
CA THR A 29 0.39 15.07 2.31
C THR A 29 0.02 13.66 1.84
N ASN A 30 0.52 12.65 2.54
CA ASN A 30 0.28 11.26 2.16
C ASN A 30 -1.21 10.92 2.29
N TYR A 31 -1.72 10.16 1.32
CA TYR A 31 -3.10 9.69 1.37
C TYR A 31 -3.29 8.65 2.49
N LYS A 32 -4.40 8.76 3.23
CA LYS A 32 -4.78 7.82 4.29
C LYS A 32 -5.62 6.69 3.71
N ASN A 33 -4.98 5.56 3.43
CA ASN A 33 -5.65 4.37 2.90
C ASN A 33 -6.31 3.56 4.02
N TYR A 34 -7.39 2.83 3.72
CA TYR A 34 -8.02 1.93 4.70
C TYR A 34 -7.12 0.72 5.02
N ILE A 35 -6.61 0.08 3.96
CA ILE A 35 -5.58 -0.95 4.00
C ILE A 35 -4.28 -0.36 3.43
N THR A 36 -3.13 -0.85 3.89
CA THR A 36 -1.83 -0.35 3.39
C THR A 36 -1.67 -0.54 1.87
N ASN A 37 -0.90 0.34 1.23
CA ASN A 37 -0.64 0.26 -0.21
C ASN A 37 0.08 -1.03 -0.64
N TYR A 38 0.86 -1.62 0.25
CA TYR A 38 1.88 -2.61 -0.09
C TYR A 38 1.46 -4.06 0.14
N THR A 39 0.50 -4.31 1.03
CA THR A 39 0.03 -5.66 1.37
C THR A 39 -1.40 -5.60 1.91
N ASP A 40 -2.12 -6.72 1.82
CA ASP A 40 -3.42 -6.95 2.46
C ASP A 40 -3.34 -7.95 3.64
N SER A 41 -2.10 -8.33 3.99
CA SER A 41 -1.77 -9.28 5.05
C SER A 41 -1.19 -8.56 6.26
N SER A 42 -1.50 -9.08 7.45
CA SER A 42 -0.88 -8.65 8.71
C SER A 42 0.24 -9.57 9.12
N TYR A 43 1.30 -9.00 9.69
CA TYR A 43 2.47 -9.72 10.15
C TYR A 43 2.57 -9.60 11.67
N TYR A 44 2.82 -10.72 12.34
CA TYR A 44 2.91 -10.81 13.80
C TYR A 44 4.13 -11.63 14.20
N TRP A 45 4.88 -11.11 15.17
CA TRP A 45 5.99 -11.82 15.79
C TRP A 45 5.58 -12.29 17.17
N LEU A 46 5.70 -13.59 17.39
CA LEU A 46 5.35 -14.23 18.64
C LEU A 46 6.65 -14.61 19.37
N THR A 47 6.94 -13.90 20.44
CA THR A 47 8.13 -14.13 21.26
C THR A 47 7.74 -14.86 22.54
N ILE A 48 8.54 -15.86 22.91
CA ILE A 48 8.36 -16.61 24.15
C ILE A 48 9.47 -16.15 25.10
N ALA A 49 9.09 -15.34 26.09
CA ALA A 49 9.98 -14.89 27.15
C ALA A 49 9.70 -15.65 28.46
N THR A 50 10.74 -15.93 29.24
CA THR A 50 10.64 -16.55 30.58
C THR A 50 10.31 -15.53 31.68
N THR A 51 10.49 -14.23 31.42
CA THR A 51 10.15 -13.11 32.31
C THR A 51 9.43 -12.01 31.51
N ASN A 52 8.64 -11.16 32.18
CA ASN A 52 7.92 -10.02 31.58
C ASN A 52 6.99 -10.36 30.39
N SER A 53 6.31 -11.53 30.42
CA SER A 53 5.41 -11.92 29.34
C SER A 53 4.14 -11.05 29.28
N LEU A 54 3.77 -10.59 28.10
CA LEU A 54 2.55 -9.79 27.84
C LEU A 54 1.29 -10.66 27.65
N ARG A 55 0.93 -11.45 28.66
CA ARG A 55 -0.26 -12.32 28.60
C ARG A 55 -1.54 -11.55 28.91
N ALA A 56 -2.62 -11.87 28.20
CA ALA A 56 -3.94 -11.33 28.50
C ALA A 56 -4.35 -11.70 29.93
N LYS A 57 -4.92 -10.73 30.67
CA LYS A 57 -5.51 -11.00 31.99
C LYS A 57 -6.80 -11.80 31.81
N VAL A 58 -7.09 -12.66 32.78
CA VAL A 58 -8.35 -13.43 32.82
C VAL A 58 -9.27 -12.81 33.86
N GLN A 59 -10.50 -12.49 33.47
CA GLN A 59 -11.58 -12.10 34.36
C GLN A 59 -12.41 -13.34 34.70
N ASN A 60 -12.41 -13.71 35.98
CA ASN A 60 -13.10 -14.88 36.53
C ASN A 60 -14.25 -14.47 37.48
N SER A 61 -14.80 -13.27 37.30
CA SER A 61 -15.94 -12.79 38.06
C SER A 61 -16.93 -12.07 37.16
N ASN A 62 -18.21 -12.37 37.37
CA ASN A 62 -19.34 -11.80 36.65
C ASN A 62 -20.24 -11.00 37.62
N PRO A 63 -19.82 -9.78 37.98
CA PRO A 63 -20.59 -8.93 38.90
C PRO A 63 -21.96 -8.57 38.33
N VAL A 64 -22.98 -8.49 39.18
CA VAL A 64 -24.36 -8.22 38.76
C VAL A 64 -24.55 -6.73 38.45
N SER A 65 -25.09 -6.40 37.27
CA SER A 65 -25.59 -5.06 36.94
C SER A 65 -27.08 -5.11 36.55
N SER A 66 -27.81 -4.02 36.77
CA SER A 66 -29.19 -3.86 36.26
C SER A 66 -29.22 -3.34 34.82
N ASP A 67 -28.14 -2.67 34.39
CA ASP A 67 -28.04 -2.11 33.04
C ASP A 67 -27.55 -3.17 32.06
N THR A 68 -28.15 -3.20 30.87
CA THR A 68 -27.83 -4.22 29.85
C THR A 68 -27.72 -3.62 28.46
N ILE A 69 -26.57 -3.85 27.82
CA ILE A 69 -26.31 -3.50 26.43
C ILE A 69 -26.77 -4.66 25.54
N LYS A 70 -27.73 -4.34 24.67
CA LYS A 70 -28.39 -5.30 23.74
C LYS A 70 -28.18 -4.96 22.27
N SER A 71 -27.51 -3.87 21.97
CA SER A 71 -27.17 -3.45 20.61
C SER A 71 -25.75 -2.92 20.54
N ASN A 72 -25.22 -2.79 19.32
CA ASN A 72 -23.90 -2.25 19.06
C ASN A 72 -23.83 -1.57 17.70
N LEU A 73 -22.83 -0.71 17.56
CA LEU A 73 -22.49 -0.08 16.30
C LEU A 73 -21.80 -1.07 15.38
N LYS A 74 -22.44 -1.37 14.25
CA LYS A 74 -21.84 -2.12 13.14
C LYS A 74 -21.26 -1.15 12.12
N LYS A 75 -19.97 -1.33 11.82
CA LYS A 75 -19.27 -0.66 10.73
C LYS A 75 -19.05 -1.64 9.59
N ILE A 76 -19.36 -1.22 8.37
CA ILE A 76 -19.07 -1.93 7.13
C ILE A 76 -18.24 -0.99 6.25
N HIS A 77 -17.14 -1.50 5.72
CA HIS A 77 -16.30 -0.82 4.75
C HIS A 77 -16.40 -1.56 3.40
N LEU A 78 -16.68 -0.82 2.34
CA LEU A 78 -16.82 -1.34 0.97
C LEU A 78 -15.77 -0.64 0.10
N GLU A 79 -14.87 -1.43 -0.46
CA GLU A 79 -13.76 -1.01 -1.31
C GLU A 79 -13.32 -2.23 -2.13
N SER A 80 -12.95 -2.04 -3.39
CA SER A 80 -12.35 -3.10 -4.21
C SER A 80 -11.30 -2.50 -5.12
N ASP A 81 -10.06 -2.54 -4.66
CA ASP A 81 -8.92 -1.96 -5.36
C ASP A 81 -8.61 -2.67 -6.68
N VAL A 82 -8.57 -1.90 -7.77
CA VAL A 82 -8.26 -2.41 -9.11
C VAL A 82 -6.94 -1.93 -9.68
N ARG A 83 -6.47 -0.75 -9.27
CA ARG A 83 -5.22 -0.17 -9.80
C ARG A 83 -4.73 0.97 -8.92
N LEU A 84 -3.44 0.96 -8.60
CA LEU A 84 -2.75 2.11 -8.03
C LEU A 84 -2.35 3.05 -9.17
N TRP A 85 -2.77 4.31 -9.10
CA TRP A 85 -2.45 5.30 -10.12
C TRP A 85 -2.41 6.72 -9.57
N TYR A 86 -1.82 7.65 -10.34
CA TYR A 86 -1.83 9.08 -10.02
C TYR A 86 -2.96 9.76 -10.82
N TYR A 87 -3.97 10.26 -10.13
CA TYR A 87 -5.14 10.88 -10.75
C TYR A 87 -5.09 12.40 -10.63
N ASP A 88 -4.14 12.99 -11.33
CA ASP A 88 -3.97 14.44 -11.38
C ASP A 88 -3.33 14.85 -12.72
N ALA A 89 -3.39 16.14 -13.05
CA ALA A 89 -2.73 16.69 -14.22
C ALA A 89 -1.20 16.57 -14.11
N PRO A 90 -0.47 16.50 -15.24
CA PRO A 90 1.00 16.51 -15.22
C PRO A 90 1.52 17.82 -14.60
N GLU A 91 2.01 17.74 -13.37
CA GLU A 91 2.59 18.86 -12.63
C GLU A 91 3.90 18.43 -11.97
N PRO A 92 4.85 19.34 -11.69
CA PRO A 92 6.11 18.99 -11.02
C PRO A 92 5.88 18.19 -9.72
N ARG A 93 4.81 18.52 -8.99
CA ARG A 93 4.43 17.82 -7.76
C ARG A 93 4.14 16.33 -7.99
N THR A 94 3.43 15.99 -9.07
CA THR A 94 3.08 14.59 -9.36
C THR A 94 4.29 13.76 -9.80
N GLN A 95 5.43 14.42 -10.08
CA GLN A 95 6.70 13.78 -10.41
C GLN A 95 7.53 13.38 -9.18
N PHE A 96 7.16 13.84 -7.98
CA PHE A 96 7.79 13.35 -6.75
C PHE A 96 7.34 11.92 -6.45
N PRO A 97 8.18 11.04 -5.90
CA PRO A 97 7.81 9.63 -5.66
C PRO A 97 6.77 9.44 -4.54
N GLN A 98 6.67 10.36 -3.57
CA GLN A 98 5.82 10.25 -2.38
C GLN A 98 4.35 9.94 -2.72
N GLN A 99 3.69 9.11 -1.90
CA GLN A 99 2.31 8.64 -2.07
C GLN A 99 1.28 9.69 -1.59
N GLN A 100 1.28 10.85 -2.25
CA GLN A 100 0.42 12.00 -1.95
C GLN A 100 -1.06 11.79 -2.33
N GLU A 101 -1.93 12.72 -1.95
CA GLU A 101 -3.39 12.58 -1.87
C GLU A 101 -4.15 12.08 -3.12
N HIS A 102 -3.57 12.15 -4.32
CA HIS A 102 -4.18 11.65 -5.57
C HIS A 102 -3.49 10.39 -6.13
N LYS A 103 -2.57 9.79 -5.35
CA LYS A 103 -1.91 8.52 -5.66
C LYS A 103 -2.56 7.42 -4.84
N VAL A 104 -3.68 6.94 -5.36
CA VAL A 104 -4.59 6.08 -4.63
C VAL A 104 -4.85 4.80 -5.40
N TRP A 105 -5.23 3.76 -4.67
CA TRP A 105 -5.90 2.64 -5.29
C TRP A 105 -7.28 3.08 -5.76
N THR A 106 -7.68 2.56 -6.92
CA THR A 106 -8.95 2.93 -7.55
C THR A 106 -9.96 1.84 -7.30
N TRP A 107 -11.20 2.21 -7.04
CA TRP A 107 -12.31 1.27 -7.04
C TRP A 107 -13.30 1.52 -8.18
N LEU A 108 -14.03 2.63 -8.16
CA LEU A 108 -15.03 2.95 -9.20
C LEU A 108 -14.86 4.37 -9.75
N LEU A 109 -15.47 4.62 -10.91
CA LEU A 109 -15.55 5.92 -11.56
C LEU A 109 -17.00 6.35 -11.73
N ILE A 110 -17.29 7.63 -11.51
CA ILE A 110 -18.61 8.23 -11.76
C ILE A 110 -18.45 9.57 -12.50
N GLY A 111 -19.17 9.71 -13.61
CA GLY A 111 -19.14 10.90 -14.47
C GLY A 111 -20.24 11.90 -14.14
N SER A 112 -20.56 12.75 -15.12
CA SER A 112 -21.62 13.78 -15.06
C SER A 112 -23.04 13.26 -15.25
N SER A 113 -23.21 11.96 -15.46
CA SER A 113 -24.52 11.28 -15.57
C SER A 113 -24.40 9.80 -15.19
N GLY A 114 -25.54 9.11 -15.07
CA GLY A 114 -25.60 7.70 -14.69
C GLY A 114 -25.43 7.48 -13.18
N SER A 115 -25.17 6.22 -12.79
CA SER A 115 -24.99 5.86 -11.39
C SER A 115 -24.13 4.61 -11.22
N GLN A 116 -23.40 4.54 -10.11
CA GLN A 116 -22.78 3.30 -9.61
C GLN A 116 -23.64 2.72 -8.48
N SER A 117 -23.75 1.40 -8.41
CA SER A 117 -24.50 0.70 -7.34
C SER A 117 -23.61 -0.31 -6.65
N VAL A 118 -23.60 -0.26 -5.32
CA VAL A 118 -22.83 -1.18 -4.48
C VAL A 118 -23.78 -1.82 -3.47
N ASN A 119 -23.69 -3.13 -3.32
CA ASN A 119 -24.51 -3.89 -2.39
C ASN A 119 -23.77 -4.16 -1.09
N PHE A 120 -24.53 -4.19 0.02
CA PHE A 120 -24.04 -4.64 1.32
C PHE A 120 -25.13 -5.42 2.06
N VAL A 121 -24.74 -6.19 3.08
CA VAL A 121 -25.69 -6.96 3.89
C VAL A 121 -25.84 -6.31 5.27
N ALA A 122 -27.07 -6.01 5.65
CA ALA A 122 -27.43 -5.55 6.99
C ALA A 122 -28.23 -6.65 7.70
N ASN A 123 -27.92 -6.90 8.97
CA ASN A 123 -28.59 -7.94 9.76
C ASN A 123 -28.94 -7.42 11.16
N ASP A 124 -30.12 -7.80 11.64
CA ASP A 124 -30.65 -7.50 12.97
C ASP A 124 -30.65 -6.01 13.28
N VAL A 125 -31.13 -5.22 12.32
CA VAL A 125 -31.12 -3.76 12.37
C VAL A 125 -31.93 -3.26 13.57
N LYS A 126 -31.36 -2.33 14.34
CA LYS A 126 -32.09 -1.64 15.39
C LYS A 126 -32.92 -0.51 14.77
N ALA A 127 -34.25 -0.67 14.79
CA ALA A 127 -35.16 0.34 14.27
C ALA A 127 -35.02 1.70 14.99
N ASN A 128 -35.43 2.78 14.32
CA ASN A 128 -35.44 4.15 14.85
C ASN A 128 -34.07 4.69 15.30
N THR A 129 -32.98 4.15 14.76
CA THR A 129 -31.64 4.72 14.90
C THR A 129 -31.21 5.40 13.59
N ILE A 130 -30.09 6.11 13.63
CA ILE A 130 -29.50 6.72 12.44
C ILE A 130 -28.62 5.67 11.74
N ILE A 131 -28.73 5.59 10.42
CA ILE A 131 -27.70 5.02 9.55
C ILE A 131 -26.90 6.17 8.95
N LYS A 132 -25.57 6.06 8.99
CA LYS A 132 -24.65 7.00 8.37
C LYS A 132 -23.89 6.29 7.26
N ILE A 133 -24.05 6.76 6.03
CA ILE A 133 -23.30 6.30 4.87
C ILE A 133 -22.33 7.40 4.47
N ILE A 134 -21.06 7.07 4.28
CA ILE A 134 -20.04 8.03 3.84
C ILE A 134 -19.38 7.46 2.59
N THR A 135 -19.31 8.23 1.51
CA THR A 135 -18.53 7.87 0.33
C THR A 135 -17.42 8.88 0.10
N ARG A 136 -16.21 8.37 -0.11
CA ARG A 136 -15.04 9.17 -0.46
C ARG A 136 -15.00 9.38 -1.97
N LEU A 137 -15.09 10.64 -2.38
CA LEU A 137 -15.02 11.05 -3.76
C LEU A 137 -13.75 11.87 -3.99
N ILE A 138 -13.00 11.54 -5.04
CA ILE A 138 -11.78 12.25 -5.43
C ILE A 138 -11.97 12.79 -6.84
N SER A 139 -11.74 14.09 -7.03
CA SER A 139 -11.74 14.71 -8.36
C SER A 139 -10.74 14.01 -9.27
N ASN A 140 -11.19 13.49 -10.41
CA ASN A 140 -10.31 12.90 -11.42
C ASN A 140 -10.07 13.86 -12.58
N ALA A 141 -11.15 14.33 -13.20
CA ALA A 141 -11.08 15.17 -14.39
C ALA A 141 -12.27 16.12 -14.46
N ALA A 142 -12.02 17.39 -14.75
CA ALA A 142 -13.02 18.38 -15.11
C ALA A 142 -12.35 19.58 -15.79
N ASN A 143 -13.13 20.44 -16.44
CA ASN A 143 -12.64 21.78 -16.75
C ASN A 143 -12.57 22.64 -15.48
N ILE A 144 -11.75 23.69 -15.50
CA ILE A 144 -11.49 24.57 -14.34
C ILE A 144 -12.71 25.47 -14.10
N ASN A 145 -13.70 24.93 -13.40
CA ASN A 145 -14.90 25.64 -12.95
C ASN A 145 -15.04 25.55 -11.44
N GLN A 146 -15.68 26.57 -10.86
CA GLN A 146 -16.20 26.44 -9.50
C GLN A 146 -17.33 25.41 -9.48
N ASN A 147 -17.36 24.58 -8.45
CA ASN A 147 -18.30 23.47 -8.29
C ASN A 147 -18.30 22.55 -9.51
N ALA A 148 -17.11 22.20 -10.00
CA ALA A 148 -16.89 21.39 -11.18
C ALA A 148 -17.58 20.01 -11.11
N HIS A 149 -17.67 19.42 -9.92
CA HIS A 149 -18.27 18.10 -9.70
C HIS A 149 -19.60 18.21 -8.99
N LYS A 150 -20.58 17.37 -9.41
CA LYS A 150 -21.86 17.20 -8.72
C LYS A 150 -22.21 15.71 -8.64
N HIS A 151 -22.37 15.21 -7.42
CA HIS A 151 -22.70 13.80 -7.19
C HIS A 151 -23.79 13.66 -6.13
N GLY A 152 -24.66 12.66 -6.30
CA GLY A 152 -25.74 12.33 -5.38
C GLY A 152 -25.56 10.96 -4.74
N ILE A 153 -26.28 10.69 -3.65
CA ILE A 153 -26.30 9.40 -2.97
C ILE A 153 -27.73 9.00 -2.57
N SER A 154 -28.01 7.71 -2.54
CA SER A 154 -29.23 7.15 -1.94
C SER A 154 -29.02 5.74 -1.39
N LEU A 155 -29.85 5.37 -0.42
CA LEU A 155 -30.00 4.02 0.12
C LEU A 155 -31.31 3.39 -0.41
N ASN A 156 -31.23 2.18 -0.96
CA ASN A 156 -32.38 1.37 -1.42
C ASN A 156 -33.36 2.10 -2.36
N SER A 157 -32.90 3.15 -3.03
CA SER A 157 -33.72 4.05 -3.83
C SER A 157 -33.05 4.33 -5.18
N THR A 158 -33.85 4.74 -6.15
CA THR A 158 -33.39 5.29 -7.43
C THR A 158 -33.47 6.82 -7.47
N LYS A 159 -34.04 7.43 -6.42
CA LYS A 159 -34.10 8.89 -6.24
C LYS A 159 -32.96 9.33 -5.32
N ILE A 160 -32.30 10.42 -5.70
CA ILE A 160 -31.24 11.06 -4.92
C ILE A 160 -31.82 11.55 -3.60
N GLN A 161 -31.16 11.22 -2.49
CA GLN A 161 -31.54 11.64 -1.14
C GLN A 161 -30.66 12.77 -0.62
N ASP A 162 -29.36 12.73 -0.96
CA ASP A 162 -28.41 13.80 -0.63
C ASP A 162 -27.43 14.01 -1.79
N SER A 163 -26.75 15.15 -1.83
CA SER A 163 -25.79 15.48 -2.88
C SER A 163 -24.69 16.44 -2.42
N ILE A 164 -23.57 16.45 -3.14
CA ILE A 164 -22.45 17.35 -2.90
C ILE A 164 -22.01 18.03 -4.20
N LEU A 165 -21.53 19.26 -4.06
CA LEU A 165 -20.80 20.01 -5.09
C LEU A 165 -19.38 20.27 -4.58
N TYR A 166 -18.38 20.11 -5.46
CA TYR A 166 -16.98 20.43 -5.12
C TYR A 166 -16.17 20.78 -6.36
N ASN A 167 -15.02 21.40 -6.13
CA ASN A 167 -14.13 21.92 -7.17
C ASN A 167 -13.22 20.82 -7.75
N TYR A 168 -12.65 21.13 -8.91
CA TYR A 168 -11.57 20.34 -9.49
C TYR A 168 -10.39 20.20 -8.50
N LYS A 169 -9.76 19.02 -8.46
CA LYS A 169 -8.67 18.63 -7.54
C LYS A 169 -9.01 18.53 -6.06
N GLN A 170 -10.30 18.55 -5.69
CA GLN A 170 -10.70 18.31 -4.30
C GLN A 170 -11.02 16.84 -4.05
N THR A 171 -10.71 16.42 -2.83
CA THR A 171 -11.22 15.19 -2.22
C THR A 171 -12.29 15.55 -1.21
N VAL A 172 -13.44 14.86 -1.25
CA VAL A 172 -14.58 15.11 -0.37
C VAL A 172 -15.18 13.82 0.16
N ASN A 173 -15.92 13.92 1.27
CA ASN A 173 -16.76 12.87 1.79
C ASN A 173 -18.24 13.27 1.60
N LEU A 174 -18.96 12.59 0.71
CA LEU A 174 -20.41 12.73 0.60
C LEU A 174 -21.06 11.85 1.68
N THR A 175 -21.83 12.46 2.57
CA THR A 175 -22.47 11.76 3.70
C THR A 175 -23.98 11.76 3.52
N LEU A 176 -24.61 10.60 3.68
CA LEU A 176 -26.05 10.45 3.82
C LEU A 176 -26.35 9.99 5.25
N ASN A 177 -27.16 10.76 5.97
CA ASN A 177 -27.78 10.32 7.21
C ASN A 177 -29.25 9.98 6.90
N SER A 178 -29.67 8.77 7.25
CA SER A 178 -31.02 8.29 7.02
C SER A 178 -31.53 7.53 8.26
N ASN A 179 -32.82 7.20 8.30
CA ASN A 179 -33.38 6.39 9.34
C ASN A 179 -33.10 4.90 9.07
N ALA A 180 -32.66 4.15 10.08
CA ALA A 180 -32.39 2.71 9.97
C ALA A 180 -33.62 1.91 9.50
N ASN A 181 -34.83 2.45 9.61
CA ASN A 181 -36.06 1.86 9.07
C ASN A 181 -36.05 1.75 7.53
N GLU A 182 -35.15 2.46 6.83
CA GLU A 182 -34.96 2.32 5.37
C GLU A 182 -34.09 1.10 4.99
N LEU A 183 -33.41 0.48 5.97
CA LEU A 183 -32.69 -0.76 5.75
C LEU A 183 -33.64 -1.95 5.64
N LYS A 184 -33.26 -2.90 4.78
CA LYS A 184 -33.86 -4.22 4.68
C LYS A 184 -32.97 -5.20 5.42
N GLU A 185 -33.57 -6.17 6.11
CA GLU A 185 -32.83 -7.36 6.54
C GLU A 185 -32.28 -8.08 5.30
N GLY A 186 -30.99 -8.42 5.31
CA GLY A 186 -30.28 -8.97 4.16
C GLY A 186 -29.69 -7.89 3.24
N THR A 187 -29.86 -8.05 1.93
CA THR A 187 -29.17 -7.23 0.92
C THR A 187 -29.80 -5.84 0.77
N ASN A 188 -28.94 -4.82 0.84
CA ASN A 188 -29.24 -3.41 0.63
C ASN A 188 -28.35 -2.87 -0.49
N THR A 189 -28.78 -1.78 -1.13
CA THR A 189 -28.04 -1.15 -2.23
C THR A 189 -27.80 0.32 -1.94
N ILE A 190 -26.55 0.76 -2.06
CA ILE A 190 -26.15 2.16 -2.08
C ILE A 190 -25.95 2.55 -3.53
N ARG A 191 -26.54 3.68 -3.93
CA ARG A 191 -26.39 4.22 -5.28
C ARG A 191 -25.72 5.59 -5.23
N ILE A 192 -24.63 5.76 -5.98
CA ILE A 192 -23.95 7.03 -6.18
C ILE A 192 -24.28 7.53 -7.58
N PHE A 193 -24.75 8.77 -7.69
CA PHE A 193 -25.25 9.36 -8.93
C PHE A 193 -24.26 10.37 -9.50
N GLY A 194 -24.08 10.32 -10.82
CA GLY A 194 -23.46 11.37 -11.60
C GLY A 194 -24.50 12.42 -11.99
N MET A 195 -24.22 13.70 -11.76
CA MET A 195 -25.15 14.78 -12.07
C MET A 195 -24.47 15.87 -12.89
N LYS A 196 -25.22 16.57 -13.75
CA LYS A 196 -24.70 17.74 -14.44
C LYS A 196 -24.32 18.84 -13.43
N SER A 197 -23.17 19.44 -13.65
CA SER A 197 -22.66 20.61 -12.93
C SER A 197 -22.47 21.75 -13.94
N ASN A 198 -21.79 22.83 -13.53
CA ASN A 198 -21.37 23.91 -14.43
C ASN A 198 -20.22 23.50 -15.36
N ALA A 199 -19.58 22.36 -15.10
CA ALA A 199 -18.53 21.81 -15.95
C ALA A 199 -19.12 21.18 -17.22
N SER A 200 -18.45 21.38 -18.37
CA SER A 200 -18.86 20.74 -19.63
C SER A 200 -18.61 19.22 -19.62
N PHE A 201 -17.62 18.79 -18.85
CA PHE A 201 -17.36 17.40 -18.50
C PHE A 201 -16.83 17.34 -17.07
N HIS A 202 -17.16 16.28 -16.34
CA HIS A 202 -16.51 15.97 -15.08
C HIS A 202 -16.59 14.48 -14.75
N GLN A 203 -15.61 14.01 -13.97
CA GLN A 203 -15.51 12.65 -13.48
C GLN A 203 -14.79 12.63 -12.14
N SER A 204 -15.23 11.71 -11.28
CA SER A 204 -14.65 11.49 -9.96
C SER A 204 -14.43 9.99 -9.72
N LEU A 205 -13.42 9.69 -8.91
CA LEU A 205 -13.19 8.37 -8.35
C LEU A 205 -14.11 8.18 -7.14
N ILE A 206 -14.63 6.98 -6.98
CA ILE A 206 -15.17 6.49 -5.71
C ILE A 206 -14.08 5.60 -5.13
N ASP A 207 -13.51 6.02 -4.00
CA ASP A 207 -12.43 5.31 -3.32
C ASP A 207 -13.01 4.19 -2.44
N TRP A 208 -13.87 4.56 -1.50
CA TRP A 208 -14.59 3.63 -0.62
C TRP A 208 -15.98 4.16 -0.24
N ILE A 209 -16.79 3.26 0.31
CA ILE A 209 -18.08 3.54 0.93
C ILE A 209 -18.14 2.87 2.29
N ASP A 210 -18.37 3.67 3.33
CA ASP A 210 -18.61 3.20 4.68
C ASP A 210 -20.08 3.24 5.04
N VAL A 211 -20.53 2.25 5.81
CA VAL A 211 -21.87 2.18 6.37
C VAL A 211 -21.77 1.91 7.87
N ASP A 212 -22.28 2.85 8.65
CA ASP A 212 -22.40 2.76 10.10
C ASP A 212 -23.89 2.67 10.47
N TYR A 213 -24.29 1.60 11.16
CA TYR A 213 -25.66 1.43 11.67
C TYR A 213 -25.68 0.64 12.98
N GLU A 214 -26.72 0.86 13.79
CA GLU A 214 -26.94 0.08 15.02
C GLU A 214 -27.64 -1.25 14.71
N ARG A 215 -27.15 -2.32 15.34
CA ARG A 215 -27.78 -3.65 15.26
C ARG A 215 -27.91 -4.29 16.63
N MET A 216 -28.88 -5.20 16.77
CA MET A 216 -29.03 -6.01 17.97
C MET A 216 -27.84 -6.96 18.14
N ASN A 217 -27.47 -7.23 19.39
CA ASN A 217 -26.42 -8.18 19.77
C ASN A 217 -26.89 -9.62 19.54
N LYS A 218 -26.99 -10.00 18.27
CA LYS A 218 -27.39 -11.34 17.85
C LYS A 218 -26.24 -11.96 17.07
N ALA A 219 -25.77 -13.09 17.57
CA ALA A 219 -24.65 -13.80 16.99
C ALA A 219 -25.02 -14.39 15.61
N ILE A 220 -24.04 -14.36 14.70
CA ILE A 220 -24.09 -15.05 13.41
C ILE A 220 -23.10 -16.20 13.54
N ASN A 221 -23.56 -17.44 13.33
CA ASN A 221 -22.77 -18.65 13.56
C ASN A 221 -22.10 -18.67 14.96
N ASP A 222 -22.90 -18.36 15.99
CA ASP A 222 -22.46 -18.31 17.39
C ASP A 222 -21.30 -17.32 17.66
N SER A 223 -21.09 -16.34 16.77
CA SER A 223 -20.00 -15.36 16.86
C SER A 223 -20.46 -13.92 16.58
N ILE A 224 -19.86 -12.94 17.26
CA ILE A 224 -20.12 -11.50 17.09
C ILE A 224 -18.95 -10.65 17.61
N ILE A 225 -18.68 -9.52 16.96
CA ILE A 225 -17.88 -8.42 17.51
C ILE A 225 -18.82 -7.31 17.94
N ILE A 226 -18.69 -6.85 19.17
CA ILE A 226 -19.49 -5.78 19.77
C ILE A 226 -18.59 -4.56 19.96
N THR A 227 -19.03 -3.39 19.47
CA THR A 227 -18.42 -2.09 19.81
C THR A 227 -19.41 -1.28 20.65
N ILE A 228 -19.01 -0.84 21.84
CA ILE A 228 -19.85 -0.02 22.71
C ILE A 228 -19.99 1.37 22.10
N ASN A 229 -21.23 1.77 21.78
CA ASN A 229 -21.54 3.07 21.17
C ASN A 229 -22.36 4.00 22.09
N ASP A 230 -22.78 3.51 23.25
CA ASP A 230 -23.45 4.34 24.23
C ASP A 230 -22.43 5.31 24.86
N GLN A 231 -22.86 6.54 25.19
CA GLN A 231 -22.03 7.55 25.86
C GLN A 231 -21.79 7.21 27.36
N ILE A 232 -21.37 5.97 27.61
CA ILE A 232 -21.07 5.41 28.92
C ILE A 232 -19.59 5.62 29.21
N ARG A 233 -19.26 5.94 30.46
CA ARG A 233 -17.89 6.07 30.95
C ARG A 233 -17.70 5.17 32.15
N ASN A 234 -16.84 4.16 32.01
CA ASN A 234 -16.41 3.23 33.04
C ASN A 234 -17.54 2.77 33.98
N LYS A 235 -18.66 2.32 33.39
CA LYS A 235 -19.84 1.89 34.15
C LYS A 235 -19.96 0.39 34.09
N LEU A 236 -20.22 -0.24 35.23
CA LEU A 236 -20.50 -1.66 35.28
C LEU A 236 -21.82 -1.96 34.56
N THR A 237 -21.78 -2.78 33.52
CA THR A 237 -22.94 -3.04 32.65
C THR A 237 -22.90 -4.48 32.13
N ASN A 238 -24.07 -5.11 32.04
CA ASN A 238 -24.20 -6.42 31.41
C ASN A 238 -24.13 -6.26 29.88
N ILE A 239 -23.44 -7.17 29.21
CA ILE A 239 -23.47 -7.31 27.76
C ILE A 239 -24.23 -8.59 27.45
N GLU A 240 -25.36 -8.44 26.75
CA GLU A 240 -26.25 -9.54 26.39
C GLU A 240 -26.07 -9.89 24.91
N ILE A 241 -25.91 -11.19 24.62
CA ILE A 241 -25.78 -11.73 23.27
C ILE A 241 -26.79 -12.86 23.09
N THR A 242 -27.57 -12.79 22.02
CA THR A 242 -28.60 -13.78 21.67
C THR A 242 -28.20 -14.63 20.46
N ASN A 243 -28.98 -15.68 20.18
CA ASN A 243 -28.76 -16.63 19.08
C ASN A 243 -27.46 -17.44 19.21
N ILE A 244 -27.12 -17.82 20.44
CA ILE A 244 -26.02 -18.75 20.74
C ILE A 244 -26.61 -20.15 20.92
N SER A 245 -26.17 -21.09 20.10
CA SER A 245 -26.60 -22.50 20.14
C SER A 245 -26.18 -23.17 21.45
N PRO A 246 -26.92 -24.20 21.94
CA PRO A 246 -26.52 -24.94 23.13
C PRO A 246 -25.21 -25.73 22.93
N ASN A 247 -24.52 -26.02 24.03
CA ASN A 247 -23.31 -26.87 24.08
C ASN A 247 -22.16 -26.40 23.17
N GLN A 248 -22.09 -25.10 22.87
CA GLN A 248 -20.97 -24.53 22.13
C GLN A 248 -19.85 -24.12 23.08
N ASN A 249 -18.61 -24.39 22.68
CA ASN A 249 -17.44 -23.85 23.37
C ASN A 249 -17.20 -22.40 22.90
N ILE A 250 -17.76 -21.44 23.64
CA ILE A 250 -17.69 -20.01 23.38
C ILE A 250 -16.51 -19.39 24.12
N ILE A 251 -15.85 -18.46 23.44
CA ILE A 251 -14.70 -17.72 23.95
C ILE A 251 -15.03 -16.23 23.86
N ILE A 252 -14.73 -15.51 24.93
CA ILE A 252 -15.00 -14.07 25.04
C ILE A 252 -13.71 -13.34 25.36
N TYR A 253 -13.36 -12.37 24.51
CA TYR A 253 -12.27 -11.43 24.74
C TYR A 253 -12.79 -10.01 24.71
N LYS A 254 -12.33 -9.17 25.64
CA LYS A 254 -12.23 -7.74 25.37
C LYS A 254 -10.97 -7.54 24.53
N ILE A 255 -11.12 -6.88 23.39
CA ILE A 255 -10.06 -6.66 22.40
C ILE A 255 -9.64 -5.18 22.32
N SER A 256 -10.39 -4.27 22.95
CA SER A 256 -10.05 -2.86 23.09
C SER A 256 -10.67 -2.26 24.37
N PRO A 257 -9.97 -1.33 25.08
CA PRO A 257 -8.61 -0.85 24.80
C PRO A 257 -7.50 -1.76 25.34
N VAL A 258 -7.83 -2.67 26.27
CA VAL A 258 -6.88 -3.61 26.87
C VAL A 258 -7.38 -5.03 26.67
N ILE A 259 -6.52 -5.91 26.16
CA ILE A 259 -6.85 -7.30 25.91
C ILE A 259 -7.06 -8.03 27.25
N LYS A 260 -8.23 -8.64 27.42
CA LYS A 260 -8.52 -9.56 28.52
C LYS A 260 -9.48 -10.67 28.07
N LYS A 261 -9.32 -11.85 28.65
CA LYS A 261 -10.24 -12.98 28.50
C LYS A 261 -11.33 -12.91 29.56
N ILE A 262 -12.57 -13.18 29.19
CA ILE A 262 -13.71 -13.23 30.11
C ILE A 262 -14.18 -14.69 30.16
N ASP A 263 -13.84 -15.36 31.26
CA ASP A 263 -14.17 -16.78 31.45
C ASP A 263 -15.47 -16.98 32.26
N ASP A 264 -15.86 -15.98 33.07
CA ASP A 264 -17.11 -16.03 33.83
C ASP A 264 -18.25 -15.34 33.08
N PHE A 265 -19.15 -16.14 32.50
CA PHE A 265 -20.37 -15.70 31.83
C PHE A 265 -21.52 -16.69 32.09
N SER A 266 -22.74 -16.18 32.07
CA SER A 266 -23.95 -17.00 32.19
C SER A 266 -24.50 -17.38 30.82
N TYR A 267 -24.98 -18.62 30.67
CA TYR A 267 -25.70 -19.08 29.48
C TYR A 267 -27.11 -19.54 29.85
N ASP A 268 -28.12 -18.90 29.26
CA ASP A 268 -29.52 -19.31 29.33
C ASP A 268 -29.83 -20.20 28.12
N GLN A 269 -29.96 -21.51 28.37
CA GLN A 269 -30.22 -22.51 27.32
C GLN A 269 -31.57 -22.30 26.63
N GLN A 270 -32.61 -21.90 27.39
CA GLN A 270 -33.96 -21.73 26.85
C GLN A 270 -34.03 -20.51 25.94
N LYS A 271 -33.37 -19.42 26.32
CA LYS A 271 -33.33 -18.18 25.53
C LYS A 271 -32.17 -18.12 24.53
N ARG A 272 -31.30 -19.14 24.51
CA ARG A 272 -30.11 -19.21 23.65
C ARG A 272 -29.24 -17.96 23.76
N LYS A 273 -28.90 -17.60 25.00
CA LYS A 273 -28.40 -16.26 25.34
C LYS A 273 -27.21 -16.31 26.30
N ILE A 274 -26.17 -15.54 26.01
CA ILE A 274 -25.03 -15.30 26.91
C ILE A 274 -25.16 -13.92 27.54
N VAL A 275 -24.82 -13.83 28.84
CA VAL A 275 -24.67 -12.56 29.55
C VAL A 275 -23.40 -12.57 30.39
N PHE A 276 -22.57 -11.55 30.21
CA PHE A 276 -21.42 -11.26 31.05
C PHE A 276 -21.37 -9.78 31.39
N SER A 277 -20.64 -9.41 32.42
CA SER A 277 -20.54 -8.02 32.89
C SER A 277 -19.12 -7.49 32.77
N ASP A 278 -19.03 -6.22 32.40
CA ASP A 278 -17.77 -5.47 32.45
C ASP A 278 -18.02 -4.00 32.80
N SER A 279 -16.99 -3.34 33.30
CA SER A 279 -16.93 -1.88 33.32
C SER A 279 -16.65 -1.39 31.90
N VAL A 280 -17.70 -0.89 31.24
CA VAL A 280 -17.66 -0.49 29.84
C VAL A 280 -17.49 1.02 29.67
N SER A 281 -16.80 1.41 28.61
CA SER A 281 -16.74 2.78 28.11
C SER A 281 -17.05 2.83 26.62
N LEU A 282 -17.42 4.02 26.12
CA LEU A 282 -17.54 4.28 24.68
C LEU A 282 -16.28 3.80 23.93
N GLY A 283 -16.47 2.99 22.90
CA GLY A 283 -15.39 2.46 22.06
C GLY A 283 -14.77 1.15 22.54
N ASP A 284 -15.15 0.62 23.72
CA ASP A 284 -14.77 -0.72 24.13
C ASP A 284 -15.23 -1.75 23.08
N LYS A 285 -14.39 -2.76 22.82
CA LYS A 285 -14.69 -3.81 21.85
C LYS A 285 -14.57 -5.19 22.46
N TYR A 286 -15.52 -6.06 22.14
CA TYR A 286 -15.55 -7.45 22.56
C TYR A 286 -15.68 -8.37 21.35
N LEU A 287 -14.91 -9.46 21.36
CA LEU A 287 -15.03 -10.58 20.45
C LEU A 287 -15.66 -11.74 21.22
N ILE A 288 -16.81 -12.20 20.77
CA ILE A 288 -17.49 -13.41 21.24
C ILE A 288 -17.48 -14.37 20.06
N THR A 289 -16.89 -15.55 20.22
CA THR A 289 -16.79 -16.49 19.11
C THR A 289 -16.87 -17.93 19.59
N LYS A 290 -17.41 -18.82 18.77
CA LYS A 290 -17.20 -20.25 18.94
C LYS A 290 -15.74 -20.59 18.63
N SER A 291 -15.16 -21.50 19.41
CA SER A 291 -13.78 -21.99 19.24
C SER A 291 -13.47 -22.53 17.84
N ASP A 292 -14.44 -23.13 17.13
CA ASP A 292 -14.28 -23.59 15.73
C ASP A 292 -13.96 -22.45 14.75
N TYR A 293 -14.31 -21.20 15.09
CA TYR A 293 -14.00 -20.01 14.28
C TYR A 293 -12.68 -19.35 14.67
N ILE A 294 -11.89 -19.94 15.58
CA ILE A 294 -10.51 -19.52 15.80
C ILE A 294 -9.67 -19.95 14.60
N PHE A 295 -9.13 -18.95 13.91
CA PHE A 295 -8.26 -19.17 12.77
C PHE A 295 -6.88 -19.68 13.22
N LYS A 296 -6.34 -20.64 12.47
CA LYS A 296 -4.92 -21.01 12.56
C LYS A 296 -4.13 -20.13 11.60
N PRO A 297 -3.19 -19.31 12.09
CA PRO A 297 -2.37 -18.49 11.20
C PRO A 297 -1.51 -19.39 10.32
N LYS A 298 -1.16 -18.91 9.12
CA LYS A 298 -0.16 -19.59 8.29
C LYS A 298 1.20 -19.44 8.97
N PHE A 299 1.74 -20.54 9.48
CA PHE A 299 3.12 -20.57 9.93
C PHE A 299 4.03 -20.38 8.71
N LEU A 300 4.73 -19.25 8.65
CA LEU A 300 5.62 -18.94 7.53
C LEU A 300 6.98 -19.60 7.72
N LEU A 301 7.67 -19.27 8.81
CA LEU A 301 9.00 -19.78 9.12
C LEU A 301 9.37 -19.54 10.58
N LYS A 302 10.31 -20.34 11.10
CA LYS A 302 11.05 -20.04 12.33
C LYS A 302 12.30 -19.26 11.93
N LYS A 303 12.48 -18.06 12.49
CA LYS A 303 13.64 -17.21 12.20
C LYS A 303 14.45 -16.91 13.45
N ASN A 304 15.76 -16.80 13.25
CA ASN A 304 16.61 -16.02 14.13
C ASN A 304 16.84 -14.68 13.44
N PHE A 305 16.46 -13.59 14.09
CA PHE A 305 16.67 -12.25 13.54
C PHE A 305 18.16 -11.99 13.36
N ILE A 306 18.50 -11.39 12.22
CA ILE A 306 19.83 -10.84 11.97
C ILE A 306 19.80 -9.42 12.51
N ASN A 307 20.76 -9.05 13.35
CA ASN A 307 20.91 -7.67 13.80
C ASN A 307 21.64 -6.86 12.71
N LEU A 308 20.89 -6.20 11.84
CA LEU A 308 21.38 -5.31 10.79
C LEU A 308 21.87 -3.99 11.37
N SER A 309 21.37 -3.59 12.54
CA SER A 309 21.80 -2.42 13.30
C SER A 309 23.09 -2.61 14.12
N ASP A 310 23.70 -3.81 14.12
CA ASP A 310 24.93 -4.08 14.88
C ASP A 310 26.07 -3.16 14.43
N GLN A 311 26.61 -2.39 15.37
CA GLN A 311 27.71 -1.45 15.15
C GLN A 311 28.97 -2.12 14.57
N LYS A 312 29.17 -3.42 14.81
CA LYS A 312 30.34 -4.17 14.31
C LYS A 312 30.32 -4.42 12.80
N ARG A 313 29.19 -4.16 12.13
CA ARG A 313 29.05 -4.29 10.68
C ARG A 313 29.83 -3.19 9.95
N SER A 314 30.11 -3.42 8.66
CA SER A 314 30.74 -2.44 7.76
C SER A 314 30.75 -2.94 6.31
N ALA A 315 30.69 -2.01 5.35
CA ALA A 315 30.77 -2.31 3.92
C ALA A 315 31.07 -1.03 3.13
N ASP A 316 31.70 -1.17 1.96
CA ASP A 316 31.70 -0.14 0.92
C ASP A 316 30.39 -0.20 0.10
N ASN A 317 29.95 -1.42 -0.22
CA ASN A 317 28.74 -1.70 -1.01
C ASN A 317 27.75 -2.55 -0.22
N ILE A 318 26.48 -2.18 -0.26
CA ILE A 318 25.39 -3.02 0.22
C ILE A 318 24.62 -3.55 -1.00
N ILE A 319 24.58 -4.87 -1.13
CA ILE A 319 23.68 -5.55 -2.06
C ILE A 319 22.41 -5.90 -1.28
N ILE A 320 21.25 -5.40 -1.73
CA ILE A 320 19.94 -5.85 -1.24
C ILE A 320 19.34 -6.78 -2.29
N SER A 321 19.00 -8.00 -1.89
CA SER A 321 18.41 -9.00 -2.79
C SER A 321 17.26 -9.77 -2.15
N HIS A 322 16.60 -10.61 -2.94
CA HIS A 322 15.56 -11.51 -2.46
C HIS A 322 16.12 -12.93 -2.31
N ARG A 323 15.65 -13.69 -1.32
CA ARG A 323 16.16 -15.07 -1.07
C ARG A 323 15.96 -16.04 -2.23
N SER A 324 15.00 -15.78 -3.11
CA SER A 324 14.83 -16.55 -4.35
C SER A 324 15.95 -16.35 -5.39
N LEU A 325 16.86 -15.41 -5.15
CA LEU A 325 18.04 -15.11 -5.98
C LEU A 325 19.34 -15.40 -5.24
N ILE A 326 19.30 -16.14 -4.11
CA ILE A 326 20.43 -16.30 -3.20
C ILE A 326 21.69 -16.83 -3.91
N ASN A 327 21.53 -17.81 -4.80
CA ASN A 327 22.66 -18.47 -5.45
C ASN A 327 23.40 -17.51 -6.39
N SER A 328 22.66 -16.79 -7.23
CA SER A 328 23.23 -15.82 -8.16
C SER A 328 23.73 -14.55 -7.44
N SER A 329 23.05 -14.11 -6.38
CA SER A 329 23.47 -12.92 -5.60
C SER A 329 24.76 -13.15 -4.83
N ILE A 330 24.98 -14.35 -4.28
CA ILE A 330 26.28 -14.72 -3.66
C ILE A 330 27.40 -14.71 -4.72
N GLN A 331 27.14 -15.22 -5.93
CA GLN A 331 28.13 -15.19 -7.01
C GLN A 331 28.44 -13.76 -7.47
N TYR A 332 27.41 -12.91 -7.58
CA TYR A 332 27.58 -11.52 -7.94
C TYR A 332 28.36 -10.75 -6.86
N GLN A 333 28.05 -10.95 -5.58
CA GLN A 333 28.80 -10.38 -4.46
C GLN A 333 30.30 -10.73 -4.57
N LYS A 334 30.63 -12.02 -4.67
CA LYS A 334 32.03 -12.48 -4.78
C LYS A 334 32.75 -11.83 -5.95
N PHE A 335 32.10 -11.78 -7.12
CA PHE A 335 32.67 -11.13 -8.29
C PHE A 335 32.96 -9.64 -8.06
N ILE A 336 32.06 -8.90 -7.40
CA ILE A 336 32.27 -7.48 -7.09
C ILE A 336 33.44 -7.29 -6.13
N GLU A 337 33.50 -8.08 -5.05
CA GLU A 337 34.60 -8.03 -4.07
C GLU A 337 35.94 -8.36 -4.72
N GLU A 338 35.99 -9.40 -5.55
CA GLU A 338 37.21 -9.83 -6.24
C GLU A 338 37.70 -8.81 -7.27
N LYS A 339 36.78 -8.25 -8.07
CA LYS A 339 37.13 -7.39 -9.20
C LYS A 339 37.42 -5.95 -8.80
N TYR A 340 36.66 -5.41 -7.84
CA TYR A 340 36.77 -4.01 -7.42
C TYR A 340 37.51 -3.82 -6.09
N LYS A 341 37.84 -4.91 -5.38
CA LYS A 341 38.57 -4.88 -4.11
C LYS A 341 37.86 -4.05 -3.02
N ILE A 342 36.54 -4.10 -3.02
CA ILE A 342 35.67 -3.42 -2.05
C ILE A 342 34.99 -4.43 -1.14
N LYS A 343 34.68 -4.03 0.10
CA LYS A 343 33.92 -4.85 1.04
C LYS A 343 32.43 -4.78 0.73
N THR A 344 31.79 -5.92 0.48
CA THR A 344 30.36 -5.96 0.16
C THR A 344 29.58 -6.69 1.26
N GLN A 345 28.37 -6.21 1.56
CA GLN A 345 27.41 -6.92 2.41
C GLN A 345 26.19 -7.30 1.57
N LEU A 346 25.91 -8.61 1.48
CA LEU A 346 24.66 -9.12 0.93
C LEU A 346 23.61 -9.20 2.04
N VAL A 347 22.54 -8.42 1.89
CA VAL A 347 21.41 -8.37 2.82
C VAL A 347 20.15 -8.79 2.06
N PHE A 348 19.32 -9.62 2.68
CA PHE A 348 18.06 -10.00 2.08
C PHE A 348 16.93 -9.08 2.54
N ILE A 349 16.03 -8.76 1.61
CA ILE A 349 14.96 -7.79 1.85
C ILE A 349 14.02 -8.21 2.99
N ASP A 350 13.82 -9.51 3.21
CA ASP A 350 13.03 -10.01 4.33
C ASP A 350 13.69 -9.75 5.67
N ASP A 351 15.03 -9.79 5.75
CA ASP A 351 15.77 -9.42 6.97
C ASP A 351 15.59 -7.92 7.30
N ILE A 352 15.49 -7.07 6.27
CA ILE A 352 15.20 -5.64 6.42
C ILE A 352 13.78 -5.44 6.92
N TYR A 353 12.79 -6.13 6.33
CA TYR A 353 11.40 -6.01 6.78
C TYR A 353 11.22 -6.41 8.23
N ASP A 354 11.86 -7.51 8.62
CA ASP A 354 11.78 -8.06 9.97
C ASP A 354 12.24 -7.04 11.03
N GLU A 355 13.34 -6.34 10.79
CA GLU A 355 13.91 -5.40 11.75
C GLU A 355 13.32 -3.99 11.67
N PHE A 356 13.05 -3.48 10.46
CA PHE A 356 12.70 -2.06 10.25
C PHE A 356 11.22 -1.81 9.96
N SER A 357 10.42 -2.86 9.75
CA SER A 357 8.97 -2.73 9.52
C SER A 357 8.16 -3.86 10.14
N PHE A 358 8.72 -4.57 11.14
CA PHE A 358 8.04 -5.67 11.84
C PHE A 358 7.48 -6.75 10.90
N GLY A 359 8.18 -7.02 9.79
CA GLY A 359 7.81 -8.01 8.77
C GLY A 359 6.93 -7.48 7.64
N TYR A 360 6.40 -6.25 7.74
CA TYR A 360 5.62 -5.65 6.66
C TYR A 360 6.51 -5.29 5.46
N PRO A 361 6.08 -5.54 4.20
CA PRO A 361 6.89 -5.31 3.01
C PRO A 361 6.90 -3.84 2.57
N TYR A 362 7.20 -2.93 3.50
CA TYR A 362 7.23 -1.48 3.28
C TYR A 362 8.55 -1.07 2.63
N PRO A 363 8.55 -0.43 1.44
CA PRO A 363 9.78 0.04 0.81
C PRO A 363 10.56 1.03 1.70
N GLU A 364 9.86 1.81 2.53
CA GLU A 364 10.44 2.77 3.47
C GLU A 364 11.45 2.14 4.42
N SER A 365 11.29 0.85 4.76
CA SER A 365 12.21 0.11 5.63
C SER A 365 13.62 -0.02 5.04
N ILE A 366 13.75 -0.02 3.69
CA ILE A 366 15.05 0.00 3.01
C ILE A 366 15.79 1.30 3.34
N LYS A 367 15.10 2.44 3.30
CA LYS A 367 15.69 3.74 3.62
C LYS A 367 16.11 3.80 5.08
N GLU A 368 15.26 3.35 6.00
CA GLU A 368 15.57 3.30 7.43
C GLU A 368 16.78 2.40 7.73
N PHE A 369 16.86 1.24 7.08
CA PHE A 369 18.01 0.35 7.16
C PHE A 369 19.30 1.03 6.66
N LEU A 370 19.28 1.67 5.50
CA LEU A 370 20.47 2.31 4.93
C LEU A 370 20.93 3.49 5.78
N LYS A 371 19.99 4.33 6.25
CA LYS A 371 20.26 5.42 7.19
C LYS A 371 20.91 4.89 8.47
N THR A 372 20.41 3.76 8.97
CA THR A 372 20.95 3.08 10.15
C THR A 372 22.36 2.55 9.90
N ALA A 373 22.60 1.91 8.75
CA ALA A 373 23.93 1.40 8.38
C ALA A 373 24.97 2.53 8.29
N VAL A 374 24.62 3.67 7.67
CA VAL A 374 25.52 4.83 7.55
C VAL A 374 25.83 5.49 8.89
N ASN A 375 24.88 5.49 9.82
CA ASN A 375 25.01 6.16 11.11
C ASN A 375 25.64 5.28 12.19
N ASN A 376 25.31 3.98 12.24
CA ASN A 376 25.63 3.10 13.37
C ASN A 376 26.81 2.19 13.12
N TRP A 377 27.11 1.81 11.87
CA TRP A 377 28.22 0.90 11.59
C TRP A 377 29.55 1.62 11.85
N SER A 378 30.39 1.05 12.71
CA SER A 378 31.62 1.67 13.19
C SER A 378 32.82 1.49 12.26
N GLY A 379 32.72 0.61 11.26
CA GLY A 379 33.76 0.42 10.26
C GLY A 379 33.58 1.33 9.04
N ILE A 380 33.87 0.78 7.85
CA ILE A 380 33.66 1.46 6.57
C ILE A 380 32.18 1.77 6.38
N LYS A 381 31.88 3.04 6.06
CA LYS A 381 30.53 3.53 5.78
C LYS A 381 30.15 3.22 4.32
N PRO A 382 28.94 2.67 4.08
CA PRO A 382 28.50 2.34 2.73
C PRO A 382 28.45 3.56 1.80
N SER A 383 29.04 3.44 0.62
CA SER A 383 28.98 4.44 -0.46
C SER A 383 28.14 3.98 -1.65
N TYR A 384 27.93 2.66 -1.79
CA TYR A 384 27.21 2.05 -2.90
C TYR A 384 26.03 1.22 -2.42
N LEU A 385 24.92 1.32 -3.15
CA LEU A 385 23.72 0.49 -3.00
C LEU A 385 23.46 -0.25 -4.32
N THR A 386 23.48 -1.57 -4.28
CA THR A 386 23.07 -2.41 -5.41
C THR A 386 21.77 -3.14 -5.08
N LEU A 387 20.69 -2.81 -5.78
CA LEU A 387 19.41 -3.49 -5.65
C LEU A 387 19.34 -4.63 -6.67
N ILE A 388 19.10 -5.86 -6.23
CA ILE A 388 19.01 -7.04 -7.10
C ILE A 388 17.64 -7.69 -6.96
N GLY A 389 16.78 -7.44 -7.94
CA GLY A 389 15.39 -7.89 -7.96
C GLY A 389 14.50 -6.93 -8.74
N ASP A 390 13.48 -7.48 -9.41
CA ASP A 390 12.45 -6.68 -10.08
C ASP A 390 11.47 -6.04 -9.07
N ALA A 391 10.78 -4.99 -9.51
CA ALA A 391 9.79 -4.25 -8.73
C ALA A 391 8.51 -4.00 -9.54
N THR A 392 7.38 -3.79 -8.86
CA THR A 392 6.10 -3.51 -9.52
C THR A 392 5.23 -2.58 -8.68
N TYR A 393 4.37 -1.79 -9.35
CA TYR A 393 3.30 -1.02 -8.71
C TYR A 393 2.13 -1.91 -8.24
N ASP A 394 2.02 -3.13 -8.76
CA ASP A 394 0.98 -4.10 -8.39
C ASP A 394 1.35 -4.84 -7.11
N TYR A 395 1.61 -4.09 -6.03
CA TYR A 395 2.12 -4.62 -4.76
C TYR A 395 1.24 -5.74 -4.19
N ARG A 396 -0.08 -5.56 -4.27
CA ARG A 396 -1.09 -6.50 -3.75
C ARG A 396 -1.59 -7.51 -4.78
N GLN A 397 -1.06 -7.50 -6.01
CA GLN A 397 -1.54 -8.36 -7.09
C GLN A 397 -3.04 -8.20 -7.37
N THR A 398 -3.51 -6.95 -7.35
CA THR A 398 -4.92 -6.56 -7.53
C THR A 398 -5.21 -5.89 -8.88
N PHE A 399 -4.19 -5.66 -9.72
CA PHE A 399 -4.40 -5.04 -11.03
C PHE A 399 -5.50 -5.73 -11.85
N SER A 400 -6.48 -4.95 -12.29
CA SER A 400 -7.58 -5.37 -13.16
C SER A 400 -7.73 -4.40 -14.34
N PRO A 401 -7.64 -4.88 -15.59
CA PRO A 401 -7.38 -6.27 -16.00
C PRO A 401 -5.97 -6.74 -15.60
N VAL A 402 -5.84 -8.04 -15.34
CA VAL A 402 -4.55 -8.65 -14.99
C VAL A 402 -3.60 -8.52 -16.20
N PRO A 403 -2.38 -7.96 -16.03
CA PRO A 403 -1.40 -7.87 -17.11
C PRO A 403 -1.01 -9.25 -17.66
N SER A 404 -0.63 -9.33 -18.94
CA SER A 404 -0.18 -10.58 -19.57
C SER A 404 1.02 -11.22 -18.87
N ILE A 405 1.93 -10.39 -18.34
CA ILE A 405 3.03 -10.81 -17.48
C ILE A 405 2.92 -10.01 -16.18
N ARG A 406 2.50 -10.68 -15.09
CA ARG A 406 2.51 -10.09 -13.76
C ARG A 406 3.92 -10.16 -13.18
N LYS A 407 4.57 -9.00 -13.07
CA LYS A 407 5.90 -8.86 -12.47
C LYS A 407 5.87 -9.19 -10.98
N LYS A 408 6.96 -9.74 -10.46
CA LYS A 408 7.14 -9.97 -9.02
C LYS A 408 7.76 -8.74 -8.38
N ASN A 409 7.32 -8.42 -7.16
CA ASN A 409 7.95 -7.39 -6.34
C ASN A 409 9.03 -8.03 -5.46
N LEU A 410 10.17 -8.42 -6.04
CA LEU A 410 11.22 -9.13 -5.30
C LEU A 410 12.00 -8.20 -4.37
N VAL A 411 12.39 -7.02 -4.86
CA VAL A 411 12.97 -5.94 -4.07
C VAL A 411 12.23 -4.66 -4.49
N PRO A 412 11.41 -4.04 -3.63
CA PRO A 412 10.57 -2.94 -4.06
C PRO A 412 11.40 -1.72 -4.49
N SER A 413 10.78 -0.89 -5.32
CA SER A 413 11.17 0.52 -5.49
C SER A 413 10.19 1.39 -4.72
N TYR A 414 10.58 2.64 -4.43
CA TYR A 414 9.74 3.57 -3.69
C TYR A 414 8.90 4.44 -4.62
N GLY A 415 7.63 4.64 -4.24
CA GLY A 415 6.82 5.71 -4.77
C GLY A 415 6.25 5.52 -6.17
N MET A 416 5.52 6.52 -6.65
CA MET A 416 4.96 6.61 -8.01
C MET A 416 5.04 8.08 -8.50
N PRO A 417 5.89 8.43 -9.49
CA PRO A 417 6.79 7.55 -10.22
C PRO A 417 7.85 6.88 -9.32
N VAL A 418 8.41 5.77 -9.78
CA VAL A 418 9.39 4.99 -8.99
C VAL A 418 10.68 5.79 -8.81
N SER A 419 11.29 5.67 -7.63
CA SER A 419 12.59 6.28 -7.33
C SER A 419 13.40 5.41 -6.38
N ASP A 420 14.43 4.74 -6.90
CA ASP A 420 15.43 4.05 -6.07
C ASP A 420 16.38 5.05 -5.40
N SER A 421 16.64 6.20 -6.02
CA SER A 421 17.48 7.28 -5.44
C SER A 421 16.92 7.80 -4.13
N TRP A 422 15.59 7.79 -3.97
CA TRP A 422 14.93 8.19 -2.72
C TRP A 422 15.40 7.39 -1.50
N PHE A 423 15.76 6.10 -1.66
CA PHE A 423 16.29 5.28 -0.56
C PHE A 423 17.60 5.80 0.02
N THR A 424 18.31 6.61 -0.76
CA THR A 424 19.65 7.12 -0.41
C THR A 424 19.65 8.61 -0.10
N MET A 425 18.48 9.25 0.02
CA MET A 425 18.32 10.67 0.37
C MET A 425 17.88 10.79 1.84
N PHE A 426 18.82 10.78 2.78
CA PHE A 426 18.57 10.70 4.22
C PHE A 426 18.28 12.04 4.89
N ASP A 427 18.63 13.15 4.24
CA ASP A 427 18.42 14.50 4.73
C ASP A 427 17.02 15.03 4.36
N ASP A 428 16.42 15.78 5.30
CA ASP A 428 15.14 16.46 5.08
C ASP A 428 15.33 17.84 4.42
N SER A 429 16.46 18.04 3.72
CA SER A 429 16.76 19.32 3.08
C SER A 429 15.87 19.54 1.86
N ILE A 430 15.68 20.81 1.50
CA ILE A 430 14.89 21.19 0.30
C ILE A 430 15.52 20.59 -0.98
N PHE A 431 16.82 20.29 -0.96
CA PHE A 431 17.55 19.66 -2.03
C PHE A 431 17.85 18.20 -1.66
N ALA A 432 16.89 17.30 -1.93
CA ALA A 432 17.09 15.88 -1.70
C ALA A 432 18.19 15.33 -2.63
N ILE A 433 19.42 15.22 -2.11
CA ILE A 433 20.61 14.75 -2.84
C ILE A 433 20.94 13.33 -2.37
N PRO A 434 21.15 12.35 -3.27
CA PRO A 434 21.60 11.02 -2.89
C PRO A 434 22.93 11.06 -2.13
N GLN A 435 23.00 10.46 -0.93
CA GLN A 435 24.24 10.26 -0.17
C GLN A 435 24.93 8.92 -0.46
N MET A 436 24.33 8.06 -1.30
CA MET A 436 24.95 6.84 -1.80
C MET A 436 24.70 6.70 -3.31
N PHE A 437 25.62 6.05 -4.02
CA PHE A 437 25.42 5.69 -5.42
C PHE A 437 24.52 4.45 -5.52
N VAL A 438 23.29 4.64 -6.00
CA VAL A 438 22.33 3.54 -6.17
C VAL A 438 22.29 3.03 -7.61
N GLY A 439 22.22 1.71 -7.77
CA GLY A 439 21.92 1.05 -9.03
C GLY A 439 21.06 -0.19 -8.82
N ARG A 440 20.27 -0.56 -9.83
CA ARG A 440 19.42 -1.76 -9.81
C ARG A 440 19.77 -2.72 -10.94
N ILE A 441 19.85 -4.00 -10.61
CA ILE A 441 19.86 -5.12 -11.55
C ILE A 441 18.49 -5.80 -11.45
N PRO A 442 17.54 -5.51 -12.36
CA PRO A 442 16.23 -6.14 -12.34
C PRO A 442 16.36 -7.60 -12.78
N ALA A 443 16.01 -8.52 -11.89
CA ALA A 443 16.01 -9.95 -12.13
C ALA A 443 14.82 -10.60 -11.42
N ASN A 444 14.20 -11.59 -12.07
CA ASN A 444 13.06 -12.35 -11.55
C ASN A 444 13.43 -13.80 -11.16
N ASN A 445 14.64 -14.26 -11.52
CA ASN A 445 15.21 -15.56 -11.20
C ASN A 445 16.75 -15.54 -11.28
N ASP A 446 17.40 -16.60 -10.80
CA ASP A 446 18.86 -16.72 -10.77
C ASP A 446 19.47 -16.61 -12.19
N ASP A 447 18.85 -17.22 -13.20
CA ASP A 447 19.38 -17.23 -14.58
C ASP A 447 19.53 -15.82 -15.17
N GLN A 448 18.58 -14.93 -14.88
CA GLN A 448 18.64 -13.54 -15.34
C GLN A 448 19.79 -12.77 -14.69
N LEU A 449 20.05 -12.99 -13.40
CA LEU A 449 21.18 -12.34 -12.73
C LEU A 449 22.52 -12.94 -13.19
N LEU A 450 22.59 -14.26 -13.40
CA LEU A 450 23.79 -14.90 -13.97
C LEU A 450 24.08 -14.42 -15.40
N LEU A 451 23.03 -14.17 -16.20
CA LEU A 451 23.18 -13.57 -17.52
C LEU A 451 23.77 -12.15 -17.42
N TYR A 452 23.30 -11.34 -16.48
CA TYR A 452 23.88 -10.01 -16.24
C TYR A 452 25.33 -10.10 -15.75
N LEU A 453 25.62 -10.98 -14.79
CA LEU A 453 26.98 -11.25 -14.29
C LEU A 453 27.93 -11.61 -15.44
N ASN A 454 27.51 -12.50 -16.35
CA ASN A 454 28.32 -12.88 -17.50
C ASN A 454 28.55 -11.72 -18.47
N LYS A 455 27.56 -10.85 -18.68
CA LYS A 455 27.73 -9.62 -19.46
C LYS A 455 28.73 -8.67 -18.80
N HIS A 456 28.64 -8.50 -17.47
CA HIS A 456 29.54 -7.64 -16.71
C HIS A 456 30.99 -8.15 -16.75
N LYS A 457 31.20 -9.45 -16.54
CA LYS A 457 32.52 -10.10 -16.71
C LYS A 457 33.11 -9.84 -18.11
N LYS A 458 32.33 -10.16 -19.17
CA LYS A 458 32.74 -9.95 -20.56
C LYS A 458 33.06 -8.49 -20.87
N TYR A 459 32.29 -7.55 -20.33
CA TYR A 459 32.55 -6.12 -20.51
C TYR A 459 33.90 -5.71 -19.92
N LEU A 460 34.25 -6.19 -18.73
CA LEU A 460 35.52 -5.86 -18.08
C LEU A 460 36.73 -6.61 -18.65
N GLU A 461 36.51 -7.71 -19.35
CA GLU A 461 37.55 -8.47 -20.06
C GLU A 461 37.77 -7.97 -21.49
N ARG A 462 36.81 -7.21 -22.05
CA ARG A 462 36.93 -6.68 -23.41
C ARG A 462 37.99 -5.59 -23.46
N LYS A 463 39.03 -5.81 -24.27
CA LYS A 463 40.02 -4.79 -24.60
C LYS A 463 39.38 -3.66 -25.39
N GLU A 464 39.81 -2.43 -25.13
CA GLU A 464 39.40 -1.28 -25.92
C GLU A 464 39.85 -1.44 -27.37
N ASP A 465 38.93 -1.18 -28.29
CA ASP A 465 39.19 -1.19 -29.73
C ASP A 465 38.43 -0.04 -30.42
N VAL A 466 38.41 -0.03 -31.75
CA VAL A 466 37.76 1.03 -32.54
C VAL A 466 36.27 1.16 -32.20
N TRP A 467 35.59 0.09 -31.78
CA TRP A 467 34.21 0.11 -31.31
C TRP A 467 33.98 1.15 -30.22
N ASN A 468 34.90 1.27 -29.25
CA ASN A 468 34.79 2.22 -28.13
C ASN A 468 34.77 3.69 -28.59
N LYS A 469 35.12 3.96 -29.84
CA LYS A 469 35.08 5.28 -30.47
C LYS A 469 33.83 5.52 -31.33
N ASN A 470 32.86 4.61 -31.34
CA ASN A 470 31.62 4.77 -32.09
C ASN A 470 30.49 5.27 -31.19
N TYR A 471 29.83 6.33 -31.63
CA TYR A 471 28.77 7.00 -30.88
C TYR A 471 27.49 7.08 -31.71
N LEU A 472 26.34 6.95 -31.03
CA LEU A 472 25.03 7.20 -31.62
C LEU A 472 24.34 8.29 -30.82
N LEU A 473 23.87 9.33 -31.51
CA LEU A 473 23.12 10.44 -30.92
C LEU A 473 21.72 10.47 -31.50
N PHE A 474 20.73 10.78 -30.67
CA PHE A 474 19.32 10.91 -31.08
C PHE A 474 18.76 12.24 -30.58
N SER A 475 18.23 13.07 -31.49
CA SER A 475 17.50 14.29 -31.16
C SER A 475 16.04 14.20 -31.59
N GLY A 476 15.16 14.04 -30.59
CA GLY A 476 13.72 14.02 -30.75
C GLY A 476 13.07 15.39 -30.58
N GLY A 477 11.86 15.39 -30.01
CA GLY A 477 11.06 16.58 -29.73
C GLY A 477 9.68 16.54 -30.38
N ASP A 478 8.93 17.60 -30.14
CA ASP A 478 7.59 17.83 -30.68
C ASP A 478 7.66 18.29 -32.16
N PRO A 479 7.10 17.52 -33.11
CA PRO A 479 7.08 17.86 -34.52
C PRO A 479 6.08 18.99 -34.85
N THR A 480 5.59 19.74 -33.86
CA THR A 480 4.86 20.99 -34.09
C THR A 480 5.68 22.22 -33.70
N LYS A 481 6.89 22.02 -33.15
CA LYS A 481 7.75 23.09 -32.61
C LYS A 481 9.14 23.08 -33.25
N SER A 482 9.27 23.77 -34.38
CA SER A 482 10.53 23.82 -35.16
C SER A 482 11.73 24.30 -34.36
N SER A 483 11.54 25.29 -33.50
CA SER A 483 12.60 25.85 -32.66
C SER A 483 13.12 24.85 -31.63
N GLU A 484 12.24 24.06 -31.02
CA GLU A 484 12.59 22.99 -30.08
C GLU A 484 13.44 21.92 -30.78
N LEU A 485 12.99 21.46 -31.95
CA LEU A 485 13.75 20.47 -32.74
C LEU A 485 15.15 20.96 -33.11
N GLN A 486 15.26 22.21 -33.57
CA GLN A 486 16.54 22.82 -33.91
C GLN A 486 17.45 22.95 -32.68
N GLN A 487 16.90 23.36 -31.53
CA GLN A 487 17.66 23.48 -30.29
C GLN A 487 18.22 22.12 -29.83
N ILE A 488 17.37 21.09 -29.72
CA ILE A 488 17.79 19.75 -29.28
C ILE A 488 18.78 19.14 -30.27
N LYS A 489 18.57 19.34 -31.58
CA LYS A 489 19.52 18.91 -32.61
C LYS A 489 20.87 19.62 -32.46
N SER A 490 20.87 20.94 -32.29
CA SER A 490 22.11 21.73 -32.18
C SER A 490 22.98 21.32 -30.99
N VAL A 491 22.37 20.91 -29.86
CA VAL A 491 23.11 20.38 -28.70
C VAL A 491 23.85 19.10 -29.06
N ASN A 492 23.20 18.15 -29.72
CA ASN A 492 23.85 16.91 -30.15
C ASN A 492 24.89 17.14 -31.26
N ASP A 493 24.63 18.06 -32.20
CA ASP A 493 25.63 18.45 -33.21
C ASP A 493 26.87 19.05 -32.54
N PHE A 494 26.68 19.91 -31.53
CA PHE A 494 27.77 20.48 -30.75
C PHE A 494 28.55 19.37 -30.03
N ILE A 495 27.87 18.45 -29.34
CA ILE A 495 28.55 17.33 -28.65
C ILE A 495 29.34 16.48 -29.64
N LEU A 496 28.76 16.17 -30.79
CA LEU A 496 29.40 15.39 -31.85
C LEU A 496 30.66 16.09 -32.36
N ASN A 497 30.54 17.35 -32.76
CA ASN A 497 31.63 18.07 -33.43
C ASN A 497 32.73 18.53 -32.46
N GLU A 498 32.38 18.90 -31.23
CA GLU A 498 33.31 19.52 -30.28
C GLU A 498 33.91 18.54 -29.28
N TYR A 499 33.16 17.52 -28.86
CA TYR A 499 33.65 16.54 -27.88
C TYR A 499 33.99 15.19 -28.51
N ILE A 500 33.12 14.65 -29.37
CA ILE A 500 33.32 13.29 -29.91
C ILE A 500 34.38 13.26 -31.00
N SER A 501 34.23 14.11 -32.04
CA SER A 501 35.10 14.06 -33.21
C SER A 501 36.49 14.65 -33.00
N LYS A 502 36.68 15.46 -31.95
CA LYS A 502 37.99 16.09 -31.63
C LYS A 502 38.80 15.27 -30.64
N ALA A 503 40.11 15.49 -30.65
CA ALA A 503 41.00 14.94 -29.64
C ALA A 503 40.64 15.47 -28.23
N PRO A 504 40.77 14.66 -27.16
CA PRO A 504 41.44 13.35 -27.13
C PRO A 504 40.56 12.16 -27.54
N ILE A 505 39.23 12.33 -27.67
CA ILE A 505 38.32 11.23 -28.02
C ILE A 505 38.60 10.76 -29.46
N GLY A 506 38.53 11.67 -30.43
CA GLY A 506 38.77 11.40 -31.84
C GLY A 506 37.91 10.24 -32.37
N GLY A 507 36.63 10.25 -32.02
CA GLY A 507 35.65 9.22 -32.34
C GLY A 507 34.77 9.56 -33.53
N VAL A 508 33.96 8.59 -33.94
CA VAL A 508 32.99 8.71 -35.03
C VAL A 508 31.60 8.60 -34.42
N GLY A 509 30.76 9.61 -34.67
CA GLY A 509 29.39 9.61 -34.22
C GLY A 509 28.40 9.69 -35.36
N LYS A 510 27.25 9.05 -35.19
CA LYS A 510 26.10 9.17 -36.10
C LYS A 510 24.96 9.81 -35.35
N HIS A 511 24.46 10.93 -35.87
CA HIS A 511 23.37 11.69 -35.28
C HIS A 511 22.08 11.49 -36.06
N PHE A 512 21.08 10.88 -35.42
CA PHE A 512 19.71 10.75 -35.90
C PHE A 512 18.84 11.85 -35.31
N TYR A 513 17.99 12.49 -36.11
CA TYR A 513 17.14 13.58 -35.62
C TYR A 513 15.79 13.62 -36.32
N LYS A 514 14.82 14.28 -35.66
CA LYS A 514 13.51 14.55 -36.25
C LYS A 514 13.53 15.75 -37.21
N THR A 515 12.79 15.66 -38.31
CA THR A 515 12.50 16.77 -39.22
C THR A 515 11.00 16.98 -39.35
N LEU A 516 10.58 18.17 -39.80
CA LEU A 516 9.16 18.53 -39.96
C LEU A 516 8.67 18.29 -41.38
N GLU A 517 9.45 18.75 -42.35
CA GLU A 517 9.08 18.72 -43.76
C GLU A 517 10.25 18.17 -44.58
N PRO A 518 10.19 16.89 -44.97
CA PRO A 518 9.21 15.88 -44.57
C PRO A 518 9.36 15.42 -43.10
N LEU A 519 8.28 14.91 -42.50
CA LEU A 519 8.28 14.39 -41.13
C LEU A 519 9.03 13.06 -41.06
N TYR A 520 10.30 13.10 -40.66
CA TYR A 520 11.12 11.90 -40.45
C TYR A 520 11.58 11.79 -39.01
N ASN A 521 11.66 10.55 -38.50
CA ASN A 521 12.11 10.28 -37.13
C ASN A 521 13.62 10.00 -37.03
N PHE A 522 14.27 9.65 -38.14
CA PHE A 522 15.66 9.18 -38.19
C PHE A 522 16.47 9.87 -39.29
N SER A 523 16.19 11.15 -39.56
CA SER A 523 17.03 11.94 -40.47
C SER A 523 18.51 11.84 -40.05
N PRO A 524 19.46 11.72 -40.99
CA PRO A 524 19.31 12.00 -42.42
C PRO A 524 18.72 10.86 -43.27
N TYR A 525 18.36 9.72 -42.69
CA TYR A 525 17.80 8.59 -43.43
C TYR A 525 16.29 8.70 -43.58
N LYS A 526 15.81 8.37 -44.77
CA LYS A 526 14.39 8.26 -45.06
C LYS A 526 13.79 7.02 -44.39
N PRO A 527 12.48 7.02 -44.07
CA PRO A 527 11.82 5.88 -43.44
C PRO A 527 11.99 4.56 -44.21
N GLU A 528 12.09 4.60 -45.54
CA GLU A 528 12.30 3.39 -46.36
C GLU A 528 13.68 2.78 -46.12
N GLU A 529 14.71 3.61 -45.95
CA GLU A 529 16.11 3.18 -45.76
C GLU A 529 16.32 2.51 -44.40
N VAL A 530 15.57 2.94 -43.38
CA VAL A 530 15.65 2.40 -42.00
C VAL A 530 14.95 1.05 -41.86
N LYS A 531 13.93 0.77 -42.68
CA LYS A 531 13.19 -0.51 -42.63
C LYS A 531 13.92 -1.65 -43.33
N SER A 532 14.84 -1.33 -44.23
CA SER A 532 15.59 -2.31 -45.04
C SER A 532 16.92 -2.77 -44.43
N SER A 533 17.35 -2.14 -43.33
CA SER A 533 18.55 -2.47 -42.55
C SER A 533 18.20 -3.23 -41.29
#